data_AF-A0A4V2XRF7-F1
#
_entry.id   AF-A0A4V2XRF7-F1
#
_cell.length_a   1.000
_cell.length_b   1.000
_cell.length_c   1.000
_cell.angle_alpha   90.00
_cell.angle_beta   90.00
_cell.angle_gamma   90.00
#
_symmetry.space_group_name_H-M   'P 1'
#
loop_
_entity.id
_entity.type
_entity.pdbx_description
1 polymer ?
#
loop_
_entity_poly.entity_id
_entity_poly.type
_entity_poly.pdbx_seq_one_letter_code
_entity_poly.pdbx_strand_id
1 'polypeptide(L)'
;MTYTVRAFYKQDQQPSPAIVSSPDDIGALIDAVLNEPPTNSVIAMYIAERPKTEHDMPDHELRVAINQEAKVGGLRYSGPADGAAGVWYAASRDSERDEVFYYYMGHDEGWPQDSEISLDELRSAVSTFLASGERPSGIEWTEWPADVG
;
A
#
# COMPACT_ATOMS: atom_id res chain seq x y z
N MET A 1 12.42 -18.07 1.66
CA MET A 1 12.19 -17.48 0.33
C MET A 1 11.47 -16.18 0.56
N THR A 2 11.93 -15.10 -0.06
CA THR A 2 11.19 -13.84 -0.16
C THR A 2 10.39 -13.86 -1.46
N TYR A 3 9.22 -13.23 -1.44
CA TYR A 3 8.41 -13.05 -2.64
C TYR A 3 8.96 -11.92 -3.51
N THR A 4 8.39 -11.77 -4.71
CA THR A 4 8.67 -10.65 -5.59
C THR A 4 7.45 -9.73 -5.63
N VAL A 5 7.62 -8.46 -5.29
CA VAL A 5 6.56 -7.45 -5.38
C VAL A 5 6.69 -6.67 -6.69
N ARG A 6 5.57 -6.52 -7.39
CA ARG A 6 5.37 -5.60 -8.52
C ARG A 6 4.69 -4.34 -8.00
N ALA A 7 5.38 -3.21 -8.04
CA ALA A 7 4.90 -1.93 -7.54
C ALA A 7 4.61 -0.93 -8.67
N PHE A 8 3.46 -0.27 -8.60
CA PHE A 8 2.98 0.71 -9.56
C PHE A 8 2.58 1.99 -8.84
N TYR A 9 3.15 3.13 -9.21
CA TYR A 9 2.84 4.43 -8.60
C TYR A 9 2.83 5.60 -9.59
N LYS A 10 3.14 5.35 -10.87
CA LYS A 10 2.98 6.32 -11.96
C LYS A 10 1.95 5.85 -12.97
N GLN A 11 1.19 6.79 -13.53
CA GLN A 11 0.18 6.48 -14.54
C GLN A 11 0.79 5.91 -15.84
N ASP A 12 1.99 6.38 -16.22
CA ASP A 12 2.74 5.96 -17.41
C ASP A 12 3.64 4.74 -17.15
N GLN A 13 3.65 4.20 -15.93
CA GLN A 13 4.51 3.07 -15.57
C GLN A 13 4.06 1.74 -16.18
N GLN A 14 2.82 1.61 -16.67
CA GLN A 14 2.37 0.37 -17.26
C GLN A 14 2.93 0.21 -18.69
N PRO A 15 3.54 -0.94 -19.05
CA PRO A 15 3.52 -2.23 -18.34
C PRO A 15 4.76 -2.55 -17.45
N SER A 16 5.63 -1.58 -17.16
CA SER A 16 6.90 -1.74 -16.43
C SER A 16 6.81 -1.38 -14.93
N PRO A 17 6.40 -2.31 -14.04
CA PRO A 17 6.43 -2.08 -12.59
C PRO A 17 7.85 -1.88 -12.07
N ALA A 18 7.97 -1.18 -10.94
CA ALA A 18 9.14 -1.34 -10.09
C ALA A 18 9.12 -2.74 -9.46
N ILE A 19 10.25 -3.44 -9.49
CA ILE A 19 10.39 -4.77 -8.90
C ILE A 19 11.08 -4.63 -7.54
N VAL A 20 10.46 -5.18 -6.51
CA VAL A 20 11.00 -5.22 -5.15
C VAL A 20 11.17 -6.67 -4.76
N SER A 21 12.40 -7.07 -4.48
CA SER A 21 12.76 -8.47 -4.14
C SER A 21 13.64 -8.58 -2.89
N SER A 22 14.07 -7.43 -2.36
CA SER A 22 14.94 -7.31 -1.20
C SER A 22 14.53 -6.16 -0.29
N PRO A 23 14.99 -6.14 0.98
CA PRO A 23 14.78 -5.00 1.88
C PRO A 23 15.35 -3.68 1.35
N ASP A 24 16.49 -3.72 0.64
CA ASP A 24 17.12 -2.53 0.05
C ASP A 24 16.22 -1.91 -1.03
N ASP A 25 15.52 -2.75 -1.82
CA ASP A 25 14.55 -2.29 -2.82
C ASP A 25 13.36 -1.55 -2.19
N ILE A 26 12.95 -1.94 -0.97
CA ILE A 26 11.85 -1.29 -0.24
C ILE A 26 12.22 0.15 0.10
N GLY A 27 13.41 0.35 0.66
CA GLY A 27 13.93 1.67 0.99
C GLY A 27 14.02 2.54 -0.26
N ALA A 28 14.63 2.01 -1.33
CA ALA A 28 14.75 2.71 -2.60
C ALA A 28 13.39 3.08 -3.22
N LEU A 29 12.38 2.21 -3.11
CA LEU A 29 11.03 2.48 -3.62
C LEU A 29 10.34 3.60 -2.85
N ILE A 30 10.35 3.54 -1.51
CA ILE A 30 9.72 4.57 -0.66
C ILE A 30 10.42 5.91 -0.87
N ASP A 31 11.76 5.92 -0.94
CA ASP A 31 12.52 7.13 -1.20
C ASP A 31 12.26 7.68 -2.60
N ALA A 32 12.07 6.83 -3.62
CA ALA A 32 11.68 7.26 -4.94
C ALA A 32 10.32 7.98 -4.93
N VAL A 33 9.30 7.39 -4.29
CA VAL A 33 7.95 7.97 -4.22
C VAL A 33 7.91 9.24 -3.37
N LEU A 34 8.75 9.35 -2.34
CA LEU A 34 8.92 10.58 -1.56
C LEU A 34 9.46 11.76 -2.40
N ASN A 35 10.09 11.48 -3.55
CA ASN A 35 10.59 12.49 -4.49
C ASN A 35 9.66 12.69 -5.71
N GLU A 36 8.52 12.02 -5.77
CA GLU A 36 7.52 12.20 -6.81
C GLU A 36 6.54 13.35 -6.49
N PRO A 37 5.83 13.90 -7.49
CA PRO A 37 4.73 14.83 -7.23
C PRO A 37 3.62 14.16 -6.40
N PRO A 38 2.80 14.94 -5.66
CA PRO A 38 1.68 14.41 -4.88
C PRO A 38 0.70 13.55 -5.68
N THR A 39 0.61 13.75 -7.00
CA THR A 39 -0.20 12.93 -7.92
C THR A 39 0.30 11.49 -8.11
N ASN A 40 1.40 11.10 -7.47
CA ASN A 40 1.95 9.75 -7.45
C ASN A 40 2.10 9.24 -6.01
N SER A 41 1.22 9.70 -5.10
CA SER A 41 1.31 9.42 -3.66
C SER A 41 0.94 8.00 -3.23
N VAL A 42 0.31 7.21 -4.10
CA VAL A 42 -0.10 5.84 -3.79
C VAL A 42 0.65 4.84 -4.66
N ILE A 43 1.20 3.82 -4.01
CA ILE A 43 1.84 2.67 -4.63
C ILE A 43 0.88 1.48 -4.52
N ALA A 44 0.46 0.90 -5.64
CA ALA A 44 -0.20 -0.39 -5.67
C ALA A 44 0.84 -1.51 -5.80
N MET A 45 0.82 -2.45 -4.86
CA MET A 45 1.77 -3.56 -4.76
C MET A 45 1.05 -4.90 -4.89
N TYR A 46 1.65 -5.79 -5.69
CA TYR A 46 1.15 -7.15 -5.93
C TYR A 46 2.29 -8.16 -5.82
N ILE A 47 2.04 -9.29 -5.18
CA ILE A 47 2.96 -10.43 -5.13
C ILE A 47 2.88 -11.19 -6.45
N ALA A 48 4.03 -11.33 -7.12
CA ALA A 48 4.12 -11.94 -8.45
C ALA A 48 3.83 -13.44 -8.44
N GLU A 49 4.17 -14.13 -7.36
CA GLU A 49 4.02 -15.57 -7.21
C GLU A 49 2.62 -16.00 -6.77
N ARG A 50 1.75 -15.06 -6.37
CA ARG A 50 0.37 -15.40 -5.95
C ARG A 50 -0.50 -15.75 -7.14
N PRO A 51 -1.42 -16.72 -6.97
CA PRO A 51 -2.33 -17.11 -8.03
C PRO A 51 -3.23 -15.93 -8.38
N LYS A 52 -3.52 -15.79 -9.67
CA LYS A 52 -4.58 -14.92 -10.14
C LYS A 52 -5.92 -15.61 -9.99
N THR A 53 -6.98 -14.82 -9.94
CA THR A 53 -8.36 -15.29 -10.05
C THR A 53 -8.64 -15.92 -11.42
N GLU A 54 -9.80 -16.57 -11.57
CA GLU A 54 -10.25 -17.18 -12.84
C GLU A 54 -10.35 -16.18 -14.01
N HIS A 55 -10.42 -14.88 -13.70
CA HIS A 55 -10.48 -13.79 -14.68
C HIS A 55 -9.10 -13.15 -14.97
N ASP A 56 -8.00 -13.81 -14.59
CA ASP A 56 -6.62 -13.32 -14.75
C ASP A 56 -6.33 -12.00 -13.97
N MET A 57 -7.16 -11.70 -12.96
CA MET A 57 -6.99 -10.55 -12.06
C MET A 57 -6.22 -10.95 -10.80
N PRO A 58 -5.41 -10.06 -10.20
CA PRO A 58 -4.80 -10.29 -8.89
C PRO A 58 -5.86 -10.64 -7.83
N ASP A 59 -5.53 -11.58 -6.93
CA ASP A 59 -6.41 -11.97 -5.82
C ASP A 59 -6.24 -11.07 -4.58
N HIS A 60 -5.21 -10.23 -4.57
CA HIS A 60 -4.86 -9.34 -3.48
C HIS A 60 -4.21 -8.05 -4.01
N GLU A 61 -4.14 -7.01 -3.17
CA GLU A 61 -3.46 -5.75 -3.42
C GLU A 61 -3.06 -5.14 -2.08
N LEU A 62 -1.82 -4.69 -1.95
CA LEU A 62 -1.41 -3.78 -0.88
C LEU A 62 -1.19 -2.39 -1.48
N ARG A 63 -1.95 -1.41 -1.03
CA ARG A 63 -1.71 0.01 -1.32
C ARG A 63 -0.93 0.65 -0.21
N VAL A 64 0.08 1.40 -0.61
CA VAL A 64 0.92 2.22 0.25
C VAL A 64 0.73 3.67 -0.14
N ALA A 65 0.02 4.41 0.68
CA ALA A 65 -0.12 5.85 0.55
C ALA A 65 1.03 6.56 1.28
N ILE A 66 1.56 7.63 0.69
CA ILE A 66 2.67 8.42 1.24
C ILE A 66 2.33 9.90 1.14
N ASN A 67 2.36 10.59 2.27
CA ASN A 67 2.38 12.04 2.32
C ASN A 67 3.84 12.51 2.40
N GLN A 68 4.31 13.14 1.31
CA GLN A 68 5.70 13.56 1.19
C GLN A 68 6.08 14.72 2.12
N GLU A 69 5.12 15.58 2.49
CA GLU A 69 5.36 16.75 3.34
C GLU A 69 5.41 16.36 4.81
N ALA A 70 4.37 15.69 5.30
CA ALA A 70 4.25 15.28 6.70
C ALA A 70 5.17 14.08 7.04
N LYS A 71 5.72 13.38 6.03
CA LYS A 71 6.54 12.17 6.19
C LYS A 71 5.80 11.07 6.94
N VAL A 72 4.59 10.80 6.48
CA VAL A 72 3.66 9.78 7.01
C VAL A 72 3.10 9.00 5.83
N GLY A 73 2.37 7.93 6.12
CA GLY A 73 1.62 7.24 5.09
C GLY A 73 0.46 6.44 5.62
N GLY A 74 -0.12 5.62 4.77
CA GLY A 74 -1.22 4.73 5.11
C GLY A 74 -1.08 3.41 4.38
N LEU A 75 -1.68 2.36 4.94
CA LEU A 75 -1.76 1.06 4.30
C LEU A 75 -3.21 0.67 4.09
N ARG A 76 -3.50 0.13 2.91
CA ARG A 76 -4.78 -0.50 2.58
C ARG A 76 -4.50 -1.84 1.95
N TYR A 77 -5.11 -2.91 2.47
CA TYR A 77 -5.02 -4.24 1.90
C TYR A 77 -6.39 -4.65 1.39
N SER A 78 -6.45 -5.12 0.15
CA SER A 78 -7.65 -5.74 -0.43
C SER A 78 -7.29 -7.18 -0.80
N GLY A 79 -8.14 -8.15 -0.46
CA GLY A 79 -7.88 -9.56 -0.78
C GLY A 79 -8.35 -10.51 0.32
N PRO A 80 -7.90 -11.78 0.32
CA PRO A 80 -8.14 -12.69 1.42
C PRO A 80 -7.28 -12.35 2.64
N ALA A 81 -7.90 -12.27 3.81
CA ALA A 81 -7.25 -12.20 5.12
C ALA A 81 -8.16 -12.83 6.19
N ASP A 82 -7.58 -13.46 7.21
CA ASP A 82 -8.31 -14.08 8.33
C ASP A 82 -9.45 -15.05 7.92
N GLY A 83 -9.31 -15.69 6.76
CA GLY A 83 -10.30 -16.64 6.23
C GLY A 83 -11.47 -16.02 5.45
N ALA A 84 -11.48 -14.70 5.22
CA ALA A 84 -12.48 -14.01 4.41
C ALA A 84 -11.84 -13.07 3.39
N ALA A 85 -12.56 -12.75 2.31
CA ALA A 85 -12.16 -11.67 1.40
C ALA A 85 -12.71 -10.34 1.93
N GLY A 86 -11.93 -9.27 1.80
CA GLY A 86 -12.33 -7.96 2.30
C GLY A 86 -11.34 -6.85 1.96
N VAL A 87 -11.55 -5.70 2.58
CA VAL A 87 -10.67 -4.53 2.49
C VAL A 87 -10.41 -4.05 3.90
N TRP A 88 -9.14 -3.80 4.22
CA TRP A 88 -8.69 -3.35 5.52
C TRP A 88 -7.70 -2.21 5.37
N TYR A 89 -7.55 -1.42 6.42
CA TYR A 89 -6.51 -0.40 6.54
C TYR A 89 -5.75 -0.53 7.85
N ALA A 90 -4.55 0.04 7.89
CA ALA A 90 -3.79 0.18 9.12
C ALA A 90 -4.36 1.33 9.95
N ALA A 91 -4.95 1.03 11.11
CA ALA A 91 -5.41 2.03 12.06
C ALA A 91 -4.32 2.24 13.11
N SER A 92 -3.83 3.47 13.27
CA SER A 92 -2.74 3.74 14.22
C SER A 92 -2.89 5.09 14.91
N ARG A 93 -2.96 6.19 14.15
CA ARG A 93 -3.15 7.53 14.71
C ARG A 93 -3.97 8.43 13.81
N ASP A 94 -4.65 9.37 14.46
CA ASP A 94 -5.39 10.43 13.79
C ASP A 94 -4.46 11.37 13.02
N SER A 95 -4.84 11.67 11.79
CA SER A 95 -4.24 12.73 11.00
C SER A 95 -4.51 14.10 11.62
N GLU A 96 -3.53 15.00 11.49
CA GLU A 96 -3.70 16.43 11.82
C GLU A 96 -4.46 17.20 10.73
N ARG A 97 -4.76 16.56 9.59
CA ARG A 97 -5.52 17.15 8.47
C ARG A 97 -7.01 17.02 8.71
N ASP A 98 -7.81 17.98 8.23
CA ASP A 98 -9.28 17.88 8.34
C ASP A 98 -9.86 16.71 7.53
N GLU A 99 -9.22 16.37 6.40
CA GLU A 99 -9.56 15.22 5.57
C GLU A 99 -8.28 14.54 5.08
N VAL A 100 -8.27 13.21 5.04
CA VAL A 100 -7.13 12.41 4.55
C VAL A 100 -7.41 11.95 3.14
N PHE A 101 -6.74 12.56 2.16
CA PHE A 101 -6.77 12.13 0.76
C PHE A 101 -5.37 11.81 0.24
N TYR A 102 -5.32 10.83 -0.65
CA TYR A 102 -4.14 10.50 -1.44
C TYR A 102 -4.54 10.33 -2.90
N TYR A 103 -3.63 10.67 -3.81
CA TYR A 103 -3.86 10.58 -5.23
C TYR A 103 -3.29 9.28 -5.79
N TYR A 104 -4.14 8.54 -6.51
CA TYR A 104 -3.77 7.33 -7.22
C TYR A 104 -4.32 7.39 -8.65
N MET A 105 -3.48 7.12 -9.66
CA MET A 105 -3.89 6.92 -11.07
C MET A 105 -4.98 7.89 -11.61
N GLY A 106 -4.89 9.18 -11.31
CA GLY A 106 -5.81 10.17 -11.88
C GLY A 106 -6.96 10.62 -10.98
N HIS A 107 -7.07 10.10 -9.76
CA HIS A 107 -8.16 10.41 -8.84
C HIS A 107 -7.66 10.56 -7.40
N ASP A 108 -8.35 11.43 -6.66
CA ASP A 108 -8.24 11.50 -5.20
C ASP A 108 -9.00 10.32 -4.59
N GLU A 109 -8.38 9.67 -3.61
CA GLU A 109 -8.98 8.60 -2.81
C GLU A 109 -9.01 9.08 -1.36
N GLY A 110 -10.18 9.03 -0.73
CA GLY A 110 -10.34 9.29 0.69
C GLY A 110 -9.85 8.13 1.53
N TRP A 111 -9.29 8.45 2.69
CA TRP A 111 -8.76 7.49 3.64
C TRP A 111 -9.30 7.80 5.04
N PRO A 112 -9.42 6.79 5.92
CA PRO A 112 -9.89 7.01 7.29
C PRO A 112 -8.98 7.97 8.05
N GLN A 113 -9.57 8.75 8.95
CA GLN A 113 -8.85 9.79 9.70
C GLN A 113 -7.71 9.21 10.55
N ASP A 114 -7.90 8.01 11.09
CA ASP A 114 -6.98 7.26 11.95
C ASP A 114 -5.99 6.36 11.18
N SER A 115 -5.88 6.54 9.86
CA SER A 115 -5.10 5.67 8.97
C SER A 115 -3.61 6.01 8.86
N GLU A 116 -3.16 7.08 9.52
CA GLU A 116 -1.77 7.51 9.40
C GLU A 116 -0.83 6.62 10.21
N ILE A 117 0.25 6.19 9.56
CA ILE A 117 1.38 5.49 10.19
C ILE A 117 2.70 6.18 9.83
N SER A 118 3.74 5.93 10.62
CA SER A 118 5.09 6.42 10.33
C SER A 118 5.71 5.72 9.11
N LEU A 119 6.72 6.36 8.49
CA LEU A 119 7.47 5.74 7.39
C LEU A 119 8.22 4.47 7.82
N ASP A 120 8.58 4.33 9.10
CA ASP A 120 9.26 3.14 9.61
C ASP A 120 8.29 1.96 9.78
N GLU A 121 7.07 2.23 10.26
CA GLU A 121 5.98 1.24 10.25
C GLU A 121 5.64 0.80 8.83
N LEU A 122 5.56 1.75 7.88
CA LEU A 122 5.40 1.43 6.45
C LEU A 122 6.48 0.48 5.94
N ARG A 123 7.75 0.82 6.15
CA ARG A 123 8.89 -0.02 5.72
C ARG A 123 8.81 -1.43 6.33
N SER A 124 8.49 -1.51 7.62
CA SER A 124 8.32 -2.78 8.33
C SER A 124 7.17 -3.62 7.76
N ALA A 125 6.05 -2.98 7.44
CA ALA A 125 4.88 -3.64 6.85
C ALA A 125 5.17 -4.17 5.46
N VAL A 126 5.78 -3.37 4.60
CA VAL A 126 6.15 -3.77 3.23
C VAL A 126 7.20 -4.89 3.28
N SER A 127 8.12 -4.86 4.23
CA SER A 127 9.08 -5.96 4.46
C SER A 127 8.36 -7.25 4.86
N THR A 128 7.35 -7.14 5.72
CA THR A 128 6.51 -8.29 6.10
C THR A 128 5.72 -8.81 4.91
N PHE A 129 5.13 -7.92 4.10
CA PHE A 129 4.42 -8.27 2.86
C PHE A 129 5.33 -9.04 1.89
N LEU A 130 6.55 -8.54 1.69
CA LEU A 130 7.57 -9.17 0.85
C LEU A 130 7.99 -10.54 1.37
N ALA A 131 8.03 -10.72 2.69
CA ALA A 131 8.43 -11.97 3.32
C ALA A 131 7.31 -13.03 3.31
N SER A 132 6.05 -12.64 3.51
CA SER A 132 4.93 -13.58 3.69
C SER A 132 4.06 -13.75 2.45
N GLY A 133 3.98 -12.73 1.59
CA GLY A 133 3.01 -12.66 0.50
C GLY A 133 1.57 -12.42 0.94
N GLU A 134 1.34 -12.21 2.24
CA GLU A 134 0.02 -12.06 2.87
C GLU A 134 -0.12 -10.67 3.49
N ARG A 135 -1.33 -10.28 3.91
CA ARG A 135 -1.57 -9.03 4.66
C ARG A 135 -0.53 -8.88 5.79
N PRO A 136 0.24 -7.78 5.85
CA PRO A 136 1.33 -7.61 6.81
C PRO A 136 0.91 -7.84 8.27
N SER A 137 1.64 -8.67 9.00
CA SER A 137 1.50 -8.78 10.46
C SER A 137 2.24 -7.66 11.19
N GLY A 138 1.96 -7.46 12.47
CA GLY A 138 2.64 -6.45 13.31
C GLY A 138 2.07 -5.04 13.18
N ILE A 139 0.94 -4.92 12.48
CA ILE A 139 0.11 -3.71 12.38
C ILE A 139 -1.31 -4.08 12.79
N GLU A 140 -2.00 -3.14 13.42
CA GLU A 140 -3.43 -3.26 13.71
C GLU A 140 -4.25 -2.95 12.45
N TRP A 141 -5.05 -3.93 12.03
CA TRP A 141 -5.88 -3.83 10.83
C TRP A 141 -7.35 -3.69 11.21
N THR A 142 -7.99 -2.68 10.66
CA THR A 142 -9.43 -2.46 10.78
C THR A 142 -10.08 -2.61 9.41
N GLU A 143 -11.32 -3.11 9.37
CA GLU A 143 -12.10 -3.19 8.13
C GLU A 143 -12.29 -1.78 7.54
N TRP A 144 -12.20 -1.67 6.22
CA TRP A 144 -12.37 -0.38 5.54
C TRP A 144 -13.78 0.16 5.79
N PRO A 145 -13.91 1.39 6.32
CA PRO A 145 -15.20 1.94 6.68
C PRO A 145 -16.03 2.29 5.43
N ALA A 146 -17.34 2.05 5.50
CA ALA A 146 -18.24 2.17 4.35
C ALA A 146 -18.51 3.62 3.89
N ASP A 147 -18.19 4.60 4.74
CA ASP A 147 -18.42 6.04 4.53
C ASP A 147 -17.17 6.78 4.01
N VAL A 148 -16.05 6.08 3.82
CA VAL A 148 -14.81 6.64 3.24
C VAL A 148 -14.67 6.17 1.79
N GLY A 149 -14.68 7.12 0.85
CA GLY A 149 -14.61 6.91 -0.60
C GLY A 149 -13.44 7.59 -1.27
#